data_AF-A0A2T6IEC6-F1
#
_entry.id   AF-A0A2T6IEC6-F1
#
_cell.length_a   1.000
_cell.length_b   1.000
_cell.length_c   1.000
_cell.angle_alpha   90.00
_cell.angle_beta   90.00
_cell.angle_gamma   90.00
#
_symmetry.space_group_name_H-M   'P 1'
#
loop_
_entity.id
_entity.type
_entity.pdbx_description
1 polymer ?
#
loop_
_entity_poly.entity_id
_entity_poly.type
_entity_poly.pdbx_seq_one_letter_code
_entity_poly.pdbx_strand_id
1 'polypeptide(L)' 'AMATFLKQQAVERGGGTGGSAAWHVVVGRNFASNLTHETDHYLYFYIGQTGFLVWKTP' A
#
# COMPACT_ATOMS: atom_id res chain seq x y z
N ALA A 1 8.91 10.50 -2.64
CA ALA A 1 8.44 10.64 -4.03
C ALA A 1 7.63 9.42 -4.47
N MET A 2 8.24 8.25 -4.71
CA MET A 2 7.53 7.07 -5.22
C MET A 2 6.44 6.54 -4.26
N ALA A 3 6.76 6.31 -2.98
CA ALA A 3 5.78 5.83 -2.00
C ALA A 3 4.59 6.81 -1.84
N THR A 4 4.87 8.11 -1.87
CA THR A 4 3.86 9.17 -1.81
C THR A 4 2.91 9.13 -3.01
N PHE A 5 3.47 8.97 -4.21
CA PHE A 5 2.70 8.86 -5.44
C PHE A 5 1.81 7.61 -5.45
N LEU A 6 2.36 6.45 -5.09
CA LEU A 6 1.59 5.20 -4.99
C LEU A 6 0.47 5.31 -3.96
N LYS A 7 0.71 6.00 -2.85
CA LYS A 7 -0.32 6.25 -1.84
C LYS A 7 -1.45 7.12 -2.40
N GLN A 8 -1.13 8.18 -3.13
CA GLN A 8 -2.14 9.03 -3.79
C GLN A 8 -2.96 8.23 -4.82
N GLN A 9 -2.30 7.42 -5.64
CA GLN A 9 -2.99 6.57 -6.62
C GLN A 9 -3.88 5.51 -5.97
N ALA A 10 -3.43 4.91 -4.86
CA ALA A 10 -4.23 3.93 -4.13
C ALA A 10 -5.50 4.58 -3.55
N VAL A 11 -5.38 5.79 -3.01
CA VAL A 11 -6.52 6.58 -2.52
C VAL A 11 -7.48 6.94 -3.65
N GLU A 12 -6.97 7.43 -4.79
CA GLU A 12 -7.77 7.79 -5.96
C GLU A 12 -8.54 6.60 -6.54
N ARG A 13 -7.86 5.45 -6.70
CA ARG A 13 -8.47 4.23 -7.26
C ARG A 13 -9.41 3.53 -6.29
N GLY A 14 -9.16 3.65 -4.98
CA GLY A 14 -9.96 3.04 -3.93
C GLY A 14 -11.33 3.68 -3.70
N GLY A 15 -11.69 4.74 -4.44
CA GLY A 15 -13.04 5.33 -4.44
C GLY A 15 -13.48 5.96 -3.11
N GLY A 16 -12.57 6.16 -2.16
CA GLY A 16 -12.89 6.57 -0.79
C GLY A 16 -12.97 8.09 -0.62
N THR A 17 -14.18 8.64 -0.67
CA THR A 17 -14.48 9.99 -0.19
C THR A 17 -14.50 10.01 1.34
N GLY A 18 -13.43 10.53 1.96
CA GLY A 18 -13.51 11.16 3.29
C GLY A 18 -13.62 10.28 4.54
N GLY A 19 -13.31 8.98 4.49
CA GLY A 19 -13.32 8.09 5.67
C GLY A 19 -11.95 7.48 5.96
N SER A 20 -11.63 7.35 7.24
CA SER A 20 -10.38 6.89 7.85
C SER A 20 -9.92 5.44 7.51
N ALA A 21 -10.01 4.99 6.26
CA ALA A 21 -9.36 3.76 5.83
C ALA A 21 -8.01 4.11 5.20
N ALA A 22 -6.97 4.14 6.04
CA ALA A 22 -5.65 4.58 5.62
C ALA A 22 -5.02 3.53 4.70
N TRP A 23 -4.80 3.91 3.44
CA TRP A 23 -3.87 3.21 2.57
C TRP A 23 -2.44 3.44 3.07
N HIS A 24 -1.68 2.37 3.19
CA HIS A 24 -0.28 2.39 3.59
C HIS A 24 0.59 1.86 2.45
N VAL A 25 1.77 2.47 2.29
CA VAL A 25 2.71 2.13 1.23
C VAL A 25 4.12 2.09 1.79
N VAL A 26 4.82 0.99 1.54
CA VAL A 26 6.26 0.82 1.80
C VAL A 26 6.95 0.51 0.48
N VAL A 27 8.02 1.24 0.18
CA VAL A 27 8.89 1.00 -0.97
C VAL A 27 10.32 0.94 -0.47
N GLY A 28 11.00 -0.19 -0.66
CA GLY A 28 12.33 -0.38 -0.09
C GLY A 28 12.94 -1.74 -0.38
N ARG A 29 13.97 -2.10 0.39
CA ARG A 29 14.65 -3.40 0.34
C ARG A 29 14.63 -4.04 1.71
N ASN A 30 14.73 -5.37 1.76
CA ASN A 30 14.91 -6.14 3.01
C ASN A 30 13.84 -5.86 4.08
N PHE A 31 12.57 -5.82 3.69
CA PHE A 31 11.44 -5.75 4.61
C PHE A 31 10.51 -6.96 4.41
N ALA A 32 9.68 -7.23 5.42
CA ALA A 32 8.62 -8.22 5.37
C ALA A 32 7.36 -7.62 6.04
N SER A 33 6.18 -8.19 5.78
CA SER A 33 4.93 -7.71 6.36
C SER A 33 4.27 -8.77 7.23
N ASN A 34 3.89 -8.40 8.45
CA ASN A 34 2.95 -9.14 9.28
C ASN A 34 1.98 -8.13 9.90
N LEU A 35 0.80 -7.98 9.31
CA LEU A 35 -0.17 -6.95 9.67
C LEU A 35 -1.60 -7.37 9.32
N THR A 36 -2.56 -6.79 10.03
CA THR A 36 -3.98 -6.91 9.72
C THR A 36 -4.33 -6.00 8.55
N HIS A 37 -4.92 -6.57 7.51
CA HIS A 37 -5.35 -5.87 6.30
C HIS A 37 -6.78 -6.26 5.94
N GLU A 38 -7.47 -5.40 5.21
CA GLU A 38 -8.75 -5.74 4.60
C GLU A 38 -8.55 -6.80 3.51
N THR A 39 -9.48 -7.76 3.42
CA THR A 39 -9.50 -8.78 2.35
C THR A 39 -9.50 -8.11 0.98
N ASP A 40 -8.73 -8.66 0.04
CA ASP A 40 -8.54 -8.15 -1.32
C ASP A 40 -7.89 -6.76 -1.46
N HIS A 41 -7.42 -6.17 -0.35
CA HIS A 41 -6.73 -4.87 -0.34
C HIS A 41 -5.30 -4.97 0.20
N TYR A 42 -4.58 -6.01 -0.24
CA TYR A 42 -3.18 -6.25 0.07
C TYR A 42 -2.41 -6.65 -1.19
N LEU A 43 -1.31 -5.96 -1.44
CA LEU A 43 -0.45 -6.20 -2.60
C LEU A 43 1.02 -6.10 -2.19
N TYR A 44 1.76 -7.20 -2.39
CA TYR A 44 3.20 -7.27 -2.14
C TYR A 44 3.91 -7.90 -3.33
N PHE A 45 4.80 -7.15 -3.96
CA PHE A 45 5.57 -7.60 -5.12
C PHE A 45 6.94 -6.94 -5.18
N TYR A 46 7.78 -7.44 -6.09
CA TYR A 46 9.11 -6.89 -6.35
C TYR A 46 9.24 -6.43 -7.80
N ILE A 47 9.90 -5.29 -8.02
CA ILE A 47 10.44 -4.90 -9.32
C ILE A 47 11.95 -4.82 -9.17
N GLY A 48 12.68 -5.73 -9.82
CA GLY A 48 14.11 -5.90 -9.62
C GLY A 48 14.44 -6.19 -8.16
N GLN A 49 15.27 -5.34 -7.54
CA GLN A 49 15.67 -5.48 -6.13
C GLN A 49 14.80 -4.68 -5.16
N THR A 50 13.76 -3.99 -5.64
CA THR A 50 12.92 -3.11 -4.83
C THR A 50 11.59 -3.79 -4.55
N GLY A 51 11.26 -3.94 -3.27
CA GLY A 51 9.95 -4.42 -2.81
C GLY A 51 8.95 -3.27 -2.72
N PHE A 52 7.72 -3.57 -3.07
CA PHE A 52 6.56 -2.68 -3.00
C PHE A 52 5.48 -3.38 -2.20
N LEU A 53 5.06 -2.73 -1.12
CA LEU A 53 3.99 -3.21 -0.26
C LEU A 53 2.94 -2.12 -0.15
N VAL A 54 1.70 -2.47 -0.50
CA VAL A 54 0.54 -1.59 -0.45
C VAL A 54 -0.58 -2.35 0.24
N TRP A 55 -1.19 -1.76 1.27
CA TRP A 55 -2.32 -2.37 1.94
C TRP A 55 -3.28 -1.34 2.51
N LYS A 56 -4.51 -1.78 2.78
CA LYS A 56 -5.53 -1.03 3.50
C LYS A 56 -5.76 -1.66 4.87
N THR A 57 -5.75 -0.84 5.92
CA THR A 57 -6.18 -1.27 7.26
C THR A 57 -7.69 -1.15 7.38
N PRO A 58 -8.35 -2.05 8.15
CA PRO A 58 -9.77 -1.93 8.50
C PRO A 58 -10.12 -0.59 9.15
#